data_AF-A0A4Y2KNH6-F1
#
_entry.id   AF-A0A4Y2KNH6-F1
#
_cell.length_a   1.000
_cell.length_b   1.000
_cell.length_c   1.000
_cell.angle_alpha   90.00
_cell.angle_beta   90.00
_cell.angle_gamma   90.00
#
_symmetry.space_group_name_H-M   'P 1'
#
loop_
_entity.id
_entity.type
_entity.pdbx_description
1 polymer ?
#
loop_
_entity_poly.entity_id
_entity_poly.type
_entity_poly.pdbx_seq_one_letter_code
_entity_poly.pdbx_strand_id
1 'polypeptide(L)'
;MHPRPTIKSLTFDGRTSWTVFKTQLDVVSSTNGWTDFEKASQLVSSLRGSTAEVLQGIPADKLTDLMTIEKALESRFGESHFTRFYRTELKTRFQKPE
;
A
#
# COMPACT_ATOMS: atom_id res chain seq x y z
N MET A 1 25.65 -22.07 -5.75
CA MET A 1 24.29 -21.53 -6.04
C MET A 1 23.79 -20.82 -4.81
N HIS A 2 23.58 -19.50 -4.85
CA HIS A 2 22.93 -18.81 -3.74
C HIS A 2 21.44 -19.15 -3.76
N PRO A 3 20.83 -19.50 -2.62
CA PRO A 3 19.38 -19.69 -2.56
C PRO A 3 18.74 -18.37 -2.96
N ARG A 4 17.80 -18.41 -3.92
CA ARG A 4 16.96 -17.25 -4.23
C ARG A 4 16.28 -16.83 -2.93
N PRO A 5 16.41 -15.57 -2.47
CA PRO A 5 15.71 -15.11 -1.29
C PRO A 5 14.22 -15.36 -1.49
N THR A 6 13.60 -16.09 -0.58
CA THR A 6 12.13 -16.18 -0.53
C THR A 6 11.62 -14.81 -0.15
N ILE A 7 11.26 -14.00 -1.14
CA ILE A 7 10.68 -12.69 -0.91
C ILE A 7 9.38 -12.92 -0.14
N LYS A 8 9.34 -12.50 1.13
CA LYS A 8 8.11 -12.50 1.90
C LYS A 8 7.09 -11.68 1.12
N SER A 9 5.90 -12.24 0.90
CA SER A 9 4.83 -11.55 0.17
C SER A 9 4.58 -10.18 0.79
N LEU A 10 4.77 -9.13 0.01
CA LEU A 10 4.39 -7.77 0.40
C LEU A 10 2.90 -7.77 0.77
N THR A 11 2.57 -7.11 1.87
CA THR A 11 1.19 -6.99 2.35
C THR A 11 0.92 -5.51 2.65
N PHE A 12 -0.16 -4.97 2.10
CA PHE A 12 -0.62 -3.61 2.37
C PHE A 12 -1.99 -3.66 3.05
N ASP A 13 -2.01 -3.42 4.35
CA ASP A 13 -3.21 -3.40 5.19
C ASP A 13 -3.59 -1.98 5.66
N GLY A 14 -2.89 -0.96 5.15
CA GLY A 14 -3.11 0.45 5.49
C GLY A 14 -2.48 0.88 6.82
N ARG A 15 -1.68 0.03 7.48
CA ARG A 15 -0.90 0.42 8.68
C ARG A 15 0.35 1.23 8.32
N THR A 16 1.05 0.82 7.27
CA THR A 16 2.15 1.59 6.69
C THR A 16 1.60 2.66 5.75
N SER A 17 2.33 3.75 5.54
CA SER A 17 1.93 4.74 4.55
C SER A 17 2.01 4.15 3.14
N TRP A 18 1.09 4.59 2.27
CA TRP A 18 1.07 4.18 0.87
C TRP A 18 2.41 4.43 0.17
N THR A 19 3.02 5.59 0.41
CA THR A 19 4.33 5.95 -0.17
C THR A 19 5.43 4.97 0.23
N VAL A 20 5.49 4.55 1.51
CA VAL A 20 6.50 3.58 1.98
C VAL A 20 6.29 2.23 1.31
N PHE A 21 5.03 1.78 1.23
CA PHE A 21 4.71 0.52 0.55
C PHE A 21 5.06 0.57 -0.95
N LYS A 22 4.75 1.67 -1.63
CA LYS A 22 5.09 1.89 -3.04
C LYS A 22 6.60 1.80 -3.27
N THR A 23 7.42 2.46 -2.45
CA THR A 23 8.88 2.36 -2.53
C THR A 23 9.39 0.93 -2.34
N GLN A 24 8.80 0.16 -1.41
CA GLN A 24 9.17 -1.24 -1.21
C GLN A 24 8.83 -2.09 -2.45
N LEU A 25 7.65 -1.86 -3.04
CA LEU A 25 7.24 -2.52 -4.28
C LEU A 25 8.17 -2.16 -5.45
N ASP A 26 8.59 -0.89 -5.56
CA ASP A 26 9.51 -0.41 -6.60
C ASP A 26 10.89 -1.09 -6.50
N VAL A 27 11.45 -1.18 -5.29
CA VAL A 27 12.74 -1.86 -5.05
C VAL A 27 12.65 -3.36 -5.40
N VAL A 28 11.58 -4.02 -4.95
CA VAL A 28 11.36 -5.45 -5.22
C VAL A 28 11.14 -5.69 -6.72
N SER A 29 10.33 -4.88 -7.38
CA SER A 29 10.07 -4.99 -8.83
C SER A 29 11.35 -4.81 -9.65
N SER A 30 12.17 -3.81 -9.32
CA SER A 30 13.45 -3.54 -10.00
C SER A 30 14.45 -4.69 -9.81
N THR A 31 14.51 -5.26 -8.60
CA THR A 31 15.41 -6.38 -8.28
C THR A 31 15.02 -7.66 -9.05
N ASN A 32 13.74 -7.83 -9.33
CA ASN A 32 13.21 -9.01 -10.02
C ASN A 32 12.95 -8.79 -11.52
N GLY A 33 13.16 -7.58 -12.03
CA GLY A 33 12.87 -7.23 -13.43
C GLY A 33 11.39 -7.35 -13.80
N TRP A 34 10.49 -7.07 -12.86
CA TRP A 34 9.05 -7.15 -13.11
C TRP A 34 8.59 -6.10 -14.13
N THR A 35 7.71 -6.53 -15.02
CA THR A 35 6.92 -5.66 -15.90
C THR A 35 5.84 -4.92 -15.10
N ASP A 36 5.27 -3.85 -15.69
CA ASP A 36 4.15 -3.13 -15.07
C ASP A 36 2.95 -4.04 -14.80
N PHE A 37 2.71 -5.02 -15.66
CA PHE A 37 1.66 -6.02 -15.48
C PHE A 37 1.92 -6.92 -14.27
N GLU A 38 3.15 -7.42 -14.12
CA GLU A 38 3.53 -8.25 -12.96
C GLU A 38 3.50 -7.42 -11.68
N LYS A 39 3.93 -6.17 -11.74
CA LYS A 39 3.85 -5.22 -10.63
C LYS A 39 2.40 -4.92 -10.24
N ALA A 40 1.51 -4.72 -11.20
CA ALA A 40 0.07 -4.54 -10.96
C ALA A 40 -0.55 -5.79 -10.33
N SER A 41 -0.23 -6.97 -10.85
CA SER A 41 -0.70 -8.25 -10.32
C SER A 41 -0.24 -8.48 -8.87
N GLN A 42 1.03 -8.16 -8.58
CA GLN A 42 1.57 -8.25 -7.23
C GLN A 42 0.95 -7.20 -6.30
N LEU A 43 0.72 -5.98 -6.80
CA LEU A 43 0.06 -4.93 -6.02
C LEU A 43 -1.34 -5.39 -5.61
N VAL A 44 -2.17 -5.86 -6.55
CA VAL A 44 -3.51 -6.41 -6.26
C VAL A 44 -3.45 -7.57 -5.28
N SER A 45 -2.51 -8.50 -5.45
CA SER A 45 -2.37 -9.67 -4.58
C SER A 45 -1.87 -9.32 -3.17
N SER A 46 -1.29 -8.13 -2.97
CA SER A 46 -0.79 -7.64 -1.68
C SER A 46 -1.84 -6.90 -0.84
N LEU A 47 -2.94 -6.44 -1.44
CA LEU A 47 -3.97 -5.66 -0.73
C LEU A 47 -4.77 -6.54 0.24
N ARG A 48 -5.03 -6.03 1.45
CA ARG A 48 -5.79 -6.73 2.48
C ARG A 48 -6.76 -5.79 3.20
N GLY A 49 -7.94 -6.29 3.56
CA GLY A 49 -8.92 -5.52 4.33
C GLY A 49 -9.38 -4.26 3.58
N SER A 50 -9.39 -3.11 4.26
CA SER A 50 -9.90 -1.84 3.72
C SER A 50 -9.11 -1.32 2.51
N THR A 51 -7.87 -1.76 2.31
CA THR A 51 -7.09 -1.38 1.11
C THR A 51 -7.58 -2.14 -0.13
N ALA A 52 -8.03 -3.39 0.03
CA ALA A 52 -8.56 -4.20 -1.08
C ALA A 52 -9.92 -3.68 -1.59
N GLU A 53 -10.69 -2.99 -0.74
CA GLU A 53 -11.95 -2.35 -1.14
C GLU A 53 -11.76 -1.28 -2.23
N VAL A 54 -10.55 -0.72 -2.40
CA VAL A 54 -10.26 0.22 -3.50
C VAL A 54 -10.50 -0.42 -4.87
N LEU A 55 -10.32 -1.73 -4.97
CA LEU A 55 -10.50 -2.46 -6.22
C LEU A 55 -11.96 -2.50 -6.69
N GLN A 56 -12.94 -2.30 -5.79
CA GLN A 56 -14.36 -2.31 -6.16
C GLN A 56 -14.74 -1.13 -7.07
N GLY A 57 -14.00 -0.03 -7.02
CA GLY A 57 -14.21 1.15 -7.86
C GLY A 57 -13.50 1.07 -9.21
N ILE A 58 -12.71 0.03 -9.47
CA ILE A 58 -11.90 -0.12 -10.67
C ILE A 58 -12.53 -1.18 -11.57
N PRO A 59 -12.79 -0.89 -12.86
CA PRO A 59 -13.22 -1.90 -13.82
C PRO A 59 -12.24 -3.07 -13.90
N ALA A 60 -12.74 -4.30 -14.04
CA ALA A 60 -11.91 -5.50 -14.00
C ALA A 60 -10.83 -5.54 -15.10
N ASP A 61 -11.13 -4.98 -16.27
CA ASP A 61 -10.19 -4.83 -17.40
C ASP A 61 -9.07 -3.80 -17.14
N LYS A 62 -9.20 -3.01 -16.07
CA LYS A 62 -8.20 -2.02 -15.61
C LYS A 62 -7.45 -2.46 -14.35
N LEU A 63 -7.78 -3.62 -13.77
CA LEU A 63 -7.04 -4.21 -12.65
C LEU A 63 -5.66 -4.76 -13.04
N THR A 64 -5.30 -4.66 -14.30
CA THR A 64 -3.97 -4.97 -14.83
C THR A 64 -3.17 -3.71 -15.17
N ASP A 65 -3.81 -2.53 -15.14
CA ASP A 65 -3.15 -1.25 -15.37
C ASP A 65 -2.62 -0.69 -14.05
N LEU A 66 -1.29 -0.75 -13.92
CA LEU A 66 -0.58 -0.29 -12.72
C LEU A 66 -0.96 1.15 -12.35
N MET A 67 -1.02 2.06 -13.33
CA MET A 67 -1.26 3.47 -13.09
C MET A 67 -2.66 3.72 -12.51
N THR A 68 -3.68 3.00 -13.01
CA THR A 68 -5.05 3.11 -12.50
C THR A 68 -5.13 2.68 -11.03
N ILE A 69 -4.48 1.57 -10.68
CA ILE A 69 -4.49 1.02 -9.31
C ILE A 69 -3.71 1.94 -8.36
N GLU A 70 -2.54 2.42 -8.77
CA GLU A 70 -1.73 3.34 -7.97
C GLU A 70 -2.47 4.65 -7.69
N LYS A 71 -3.13 5.24 -8.69
CA LYS A 71 -3.93 6.48 -8.51
C LYS A 71 -5.10 6.28 -7.55
N ALA A 72 -5.78 5.14 -7.63
CA ALA A 72 -6.89 4.84 -6.74
C ALA A 72 -6.42 4.67 -5.28
N LEU A 73 -5.27 4.02 -5.09
CA LEU A 73 -4.64 3.87 -3.78
C LEU A 73 -4.11 5.21 -3.26
N GLU A 74 -3.51 6.04 -4.11
CA GLU A 74 -3.02 7.37 -3.75
C GLU A 74 -4.17 8.32 -3.38
N SER A 75 -5.29 8.29 -4.12
CA SER A 75 -6.47 9.08 -3.78
C SER A 75 -7.05 8.73 -2.41
N ARG A 76 -7.02 7.45 -2.01
CA ARG A 76 -7.58 7.00 -0.72
C ARG A 76 -6.57 7.10 0.43
N PHE A 77 -5.29 6.81 0.17
CA PHE A 77 -4.25 6.58 1.19
C PHE A 77 -3.00 7.48 1.04
N GLY A 78 -2.88 8.27 -0.03
CA GLY A 78 -1.71 9.10 -0.33
C GLY A 78 -1.49 10.24 0.65
N GLU A 79 -2.55 10.94 1.08
CA GLU A 79 -2.47 12.01 2.10
C GLU A 79 -2.93 11.55 3.51
N SER A 80 -3.75 10.51 3.59
CA SER A 80 -4.69 10.33 4.71
C SER A 80 -4.16 9.66 5.98
N HIS A 81 -2.86 9.37 6.11
CA HIS A 81 -2.35 8.60 7.26
C HIS A 81 -1.45 9.35 8.26
N PHE A 82 -0.98 10.57 7.95
CA PHE A 82 -0.24 11.34 8.97
C PHE A 82 -1.17 12.15 9.89
N THR A 83 -2.31 12.62 9.38
CA THR A 83 -3.23 13.48 10.15
C THR A 83 -4.13 12.70 11.12
N ARG A 84 -4.42 11.41 10.85
CA ARG A 84 -5.31 10.59 11.70
C ARG A 84 -4.58 9.92 12.87
N PHE A 85 -3.31 9.55 12.72
CA PHE A 85 -2.56 8.91 13.83
C PHE A 85 -2.37 9.87 15.01
N TYR A 86 -2.04 11.14 14.74
CA TYR A 86 -1.96 12.17 15.79
C TYR A 86 -3.32 12.51 16.43
N ARG A 87 -4.43 12.32 15.71
CA ARG A 87 -5.78 12.70 16.21
C ARG A 87 -6.32 11.75 17.29
N THR A 88 -5.87 10.50 17.31
CA THR A 88 -6.28 9.52 18.34
C THR A 88 -5.35 9.55 19.55
N GLU A 89 -4.05 9.79 19.37
CA GLU A 89 -3.11 9.90 20.50
C GLU A 89 -3.30 11.16 21.36
N LEU A 90 -3.77 12.27 20.77
CA LEU A 90 -4.02 13.50 21.54
C LEU A 90 -5.31 13.45 22.38
N LYS A 91 -6.20 12.47 22.16
CA LYS A 91 -7.45 12.33 22.94
C LYS A 91 -7.28 11.59 24.28
N THR A 92 -6.13 10.98 24.53
CA THR A 92 -5.85 10.26 25.79
C THR A 92 -4.89 11.00 26.72
N ARG A 93 -4.35 12.16 26.29
CA ARG A 93 -3.58 13.04 27.17
C ARG A 93 -4.51 14.05 27.84
N PHE A 94 -5.17 13.60 28.90
CA PHE A 94 -5.75 14.52 29.87
C PHE A 94 -4.63 15.27 30.59
N GLN A 95 -4.57 16.58 30.38
CA GLN A 95 -3.74 17.48 31.17
C GLN A 95 -4.26 17.42 32.61
N LYS A 96 -3.43 16.99 33.56
CA LYS A 96 -3.78 17.13 34.98
C LYS A 96 -3.79 18.64 35.28
N PRO A 97 -4.88 19.21 35.81
CA PRO A 97 -4.83 20.55 36.37
C PRO A 97 -3.94 20.48 37.62
N GLU A 98 -2.98 21.41 37.72
CA GLU A 98 -2.28 21.70 38.98
C GLU A 98 -3.22 22.36 39.98
#